data_AF-W6L0U7-F1
#
_entry.id   AF-W6L0U7-F1
#
_cell.length_a   1.000
_cell.length_b   1.000
_cell.length_c   1.000
_cell.angle_alpha   90.00
_cell.angle_beta   90.00
_cell.angle_gamma   90.00
#
_symmetry.space_group_name_H-M   'P 1'
#
loop_
_entity.id
_entity.type
_entity.pdbx_description
1 polymer ?
#
loop_
_entity_poly.entity_id
_entity_poly.type
_entity_poly.pdbx_seq_one_letter_code
_entity_poly.pdbx_strand_id
1 'polypeptide(L)'
;MKNTTRHVPPVRDPTRPEATMVPAATAELPAFFTERFSWDRPPLEEIHLLHEERERTGEVRSGDIYDHHTRSLHERSPTWMAQVPQTRYDQLYAITHPDVARIGIRRHLDAEYVNRTEVIARDEALVRKSVSGGRRLRHRVENAPTHRKEGSLLRNAK
;
A
#
# COMPACT_ATOMS: atom_id res chain seq x y z
N MET A 1 25.81 13.32 15.73
CA MET A 1 26.05 11.89 15.98
C MET A 1 25.93 11.68 17.48
N LYS A 2 24.89 11.00 17.95
CA LYS A 2 24.73 10.69 19.38
C LYS A 2 25.42 9.35 19.62
N ASN A 3 26.48 9.34 20.42
CA ASN A 3 27.08 8.09 20.92
C ASN A 3 26.20 7.62 22.08
N THR A 4 25.22 6.77 21.79
CA THR A 4 24.45 6.11 22.85
C THR A 4 24.99 4.69 23.03
N THR A 5 25.58 4.43 24.19
CA THR A 5 26.11 3.12 24.56
C THR A 5 24.93 2.22 24.92
N ARG A 6 24.60 1.25 24.07
CA ARG A 6 23.52 0.29 24.32
C ARG A 6 24.07 -1.02 24.90
N HIS A 7 23.51 -1.47 26.01
CA HIS A 7 23.83 -2.80 26.55
C HIS A 7 23.21 -3.89 25.66
N VAL A 8 24.05 -4.74 25.06
CA VAL A 8 23.60 -5.88 24.24
C VAL A 8 23.40 -7.09 25.16
N PRO A 9 22.19 -7.68 25.21
CA PRO A 9 21.95 -8.86 26.05
C PRO A 9 22.66 -10.10 25.47
N PRO A 10 23.02 -11.09 26.32
CA PRO A 10 23.63 -12.32 25.85
C PRO A 10 22.67 -13.14 24.98
N VAL A 11 23.23 -13.89 24.03
CA VAL A 11 22.48 -14.87 23.22
C VAL A 11 22.17 -16.08 24.12
N ARG A 12 20.88 -16.48 24.17
CA ARG A 12 20.44 -17.62 24.98
C ARG A 12 20.89 -18.95 24.35
N ASP A 13 21.39 -19.84 25.19
CA ASP A 13 21.69 -21.23 24.80
C ASP A 13 20.41 -22.09 24.91
N PRO A 14 19.89 -22.64 23.80
CA PRO A 14 18.69 -23.46 23.82
C PRO A 14 18.88 -24.79 24.57
N THR A 15 20.13 -25.24 24.78
CA THR A 15 20.42 -26.50 25.46
C THR A 15 20.37 -26.40 26.99
N ARG A 16 20.44 -25.18 27.54
CA ARG A 16 20.45 -24.92 28.99
C ARG A 16 19.67 -23.64 29.35
N PRO A 17 18.32 -23.68 29.26
CA PRO A 17 17.49 -22.50 29.50
C PRO A 17 17.55 -21.99 30.95
N GLU A 18 17.85 -22.86 31.92
CA GLU A 18 17.94 -22.54 33.35
C GLU A 18 19.29 -21.91 33.74
N ALA A 19 20.28 -21.89 32.85
CA ALA A 19 21.59 -21.35 33.15
C ALA A 19 21.53 -19.81 33.24
N THR A 20 21.96 -19.27 34.39
CA THR A 20 22.09 -17.82 34.56
C THR A 20 23.41 -17.35 33.96
N MET A 21 23.34 -16.39 33.03
CA MET A 21 24.53 -15.80 32.38
C MET A 21 24.86 -14.45 33.02
N VAL A 22 26.14 -14.20 33.29
CA VAL A 22 26.66 -12.93 33.82
C VAL A 22 27.83 -12.48 32.92
N PRO A 23 27.91 -11.19 32.56
CA PRO A 23 29.00 -10.70 31.72
C PRO A 23 30.34 -10.81 32.46
N ALA A 24 31.34 -11.42 31.82
CA ALA A 24 32.71 -11.50 32.37
C ALA A 24 33.51 -10.21 32.14
N ALA A 25 33.17 -9.46 31.08
CA ALA A 25 33.78 -8.18 30.72
C ALA A 25 32.78 -7.31 29.95
N THR A 26 33.04 -6.01 29.89
CA THR A 26 32.24 -5.03 29.14
C THR A 26 33.15 -4.17 28.29
N ALA A 27 32.79 -3.97 27.01
CA ALA A 27 33.52 -3.14 26.07
C ALA A 27 32.54 -2.31 25.23
N GLU A 28 32.92 -1.08 24.90
CA GLU A 28 32.14 -0.21 24.02
C GLU A 28 32.57 -0.43 22.57
N LEU A 29 31.70 -1.10 21.80
CA LEU A 29 31.90 -1.37 20.37
C LEU A 29 30.85 -0.64 19.54
N PRO A 30 31.15 -0.29 18.27
CA PRO A 30 30.16 0.25 17.34
C PRO A 30 28.92 -0.66 17.20
N ALA A 31 27.74 -0.07 17.09
CA ALA A 31 26.47 -0.82 17.08
C ALA A 31 26.34 -1.83 15.91
N PHE A 32 26.97 -1.54 14.77
CA PHE A 32 26.89 -2.36 13.56
C PHE A 32 27.42 -3.80 13.74
N PHE A 33 28.18 -4.10 14.81
CA PHE A 33 28.71 -5.44 15.08
C PHE A 33 27.64 -6.47 15.48
N THR A 34 26.60 -6.05 16.20
CA THR A 34 25.59 -6.94 16.81
C THR A 34 24.17 -6.51 16.47
N GLU A 35 24.07 -5.73 15.42
CA GLU A 35 22.86 -5.08 14.97
C GLU A 35 21.93 -6.14 14.34
N ARG A 36 20.61 -6.03 14.53
CA ARG A 36 19.64 -7.05 14.03
C ARG A 36 19.78 -7.24 12.52
N PHE A 37 19.52 -8.43 12.00
CA PHE A 37 19.54 -8.63 10.55
C PHE A 37 18.51 -7.74 9.85
N SER A 38 18.82 -7.30 8.63
CA SER A 38 18.00 -6.33 7.90
C SER A 38 16.58 -6.83 7.61
N TRP A 39 16.38 -8.14 7.48
CA TRP A 39 15.05 -8.75 7.29
C TRP A 39 14.25 -8.85 8.60
N ASP A 40 14.90 -8.79 9.76
CA ASP A 40 14.25 -8.79 11.07
C ASP A 40 13.87 -7.38 11.53
N ARG A 41 14.34 -6.35 10.81
CA ARG A 41 14.05 -4.94 11.09
C ARG A 41 12.91 -4.42 10.21
N PRO A 42 12.09 -3.47 10.70
CA PRO A 42 11.20 -2.70 9.84
C PRO A 42 11.97 -2.07 8.66
N PRO A 43 11.33 -1.98 7.49
CA PRO A 43 11.96 -1.40 6.31
C PRO A 43 12.24 0.09 6.53
N LEU A 44 13.44 0.54 6.14
CA LEU A 44 13.83 1.96 6.12
C LEU A 44 13.53 2.68 7.44
N GLU A 45 13.93 2.09 8.58
CA GLU A 45 13.67 2.62 9.93
C GLU A 45 14.04 4.10 10.04
N GLU A 46 15.21 4.50 9.55
CA GLU A 46 15.72 5.89 9.60
C GLU A 46 14.83 6.91 8.86
N ILE A 47 14.02 6.45 7.89
CA ILE A 47 13.17 7.31 7.07
C ILE A 47 11.75 7.34 7.63
N HIS A 48 11.21 6.20 8.05
CA HIS A 48 9.80 6.08 8.44
C HIS A 48 9.55 6.19 9.93
N LEU A 49 10.58 6.00 10.75
CA LEU A 49 10.48 6.00 12.20
C LEU A 49 11.38 7.10 12.77
N LEU A 50 10.83 7.81 13.74
CA LEU A 50 11.58 8.74 14.54
C LEU A 50 11.90 8.06 15.87
N HIS A 51 13.19 7.87 16.11
CA HIS A 51 13.72 7.24 17.32
C HIS A 51 14.32 8.30 18.24
N GLU A 52 13.80 8.38 19.46
CA GLU A 52 14.31 9.22 20.52
C GLU A 52 14.66 8.34 21.73
N GLU A 53 15.94 8.29 22.08
CA GLU A 53 16.39 7.72 23.34
C GLU A 53 16.35 8.79 24.43
N ARG A 54 15.67 8.49 25.53
CA ARG A 54 15.49 9.41 26.66
C ARG A 54 15.59 8.67 27.98
N GLU A 55 16.11 9.36 28.99
CA GLU A 55 16.06 8.89 30.37
C GLU A 55 14.63 9.03 30.92
N ARG A 56 14.19 8.04 31.69
CA ARG A 56 12.87 8.05 32.33
C ARG A 56 12.87 9.05 33.47
N THR A 57 11.89 9.95 33.47
CA THR A 57 11.76 11.01 34.49
C THR A 57 11.08 10.55 35.77
N GLY A 58 10.42 9.38 35.78
CA GLY A 58 9.77 8.81 36.95
C GLY A 58 10.69 7.87 37.74
N GLU A 59 10.33 7.54 38.99
CA GLU A 59 11.08 6.58 39.80
C GLU A 59 11.05 5.18 39.15
N VAL A 60 12.22 4.69 38.74
CA VAL A 60 12.37 3.35 38.15
C VAL A 60 12.81 2.39 39.25
N ARG A 61 11.88 1.59 39.77
CA ARG A 61 12.16 0.59 40.81
C ARG A 61 12.95 -0.62 40.31
N SER A 62 12.81 -0.96 39.03
CA SER A 62 13.53 -2.04 38.36
C SER A 62 13.47 -1.87 36.84
N GLY A 63 14.42 -2.48 36.13
CA GLY A 63 14.55 -2.39 34.68
C GLY A 63 15.49 -1.28 34.23
N ASP A 64 15.45 -0.96 32.94
CA ASP A 64 16.31 0.08 32.35
C ASP A 64 15.79 1.48 32.69
N ILE A 65 16.73 2.39 32.95
CA ILE A 65 16.48 3.81 33.20
C ILE A 65 16.28 4.58 31.89
N TYR A 66 16.75 4.03 30.76
CA TYR A 66 16.51 4.59 29.43
C TYR A 66 15.29 3.96 28.77
N ASP A 67 14.60 4.75 27.96
CA ASP A 67 13.50 4.31 27.10
C ASP A 67 13.75 4.75 25.66
N HIS A 68 13.41 3.85 24.72
CA HIS A 68 13.47 4.12 23.29
C HIS A 68 12.06 4.47 22.81
N HIS A 69 11.76 5.76 22.77
CA HIS A 69 10.51 6.22 22.20
C HIS A 69 10.61 6.18 20.68
N THR A 70 9.85 5.27 20.07
CA THR A 70 9.76 5.12 18.61
C THR A 70 8.36 5.49 18.17
N ARG A 71 8.26 6.45 17.25
CA ARG A 71 6.99 6.85 16.64
C ARG A 71 7.10 6.86 15.13
N SER A 72 5.98 6.65 14.45
CA SER A 72 5.95 6.79 13.00
C SER A 72 6.12 8.26 12.63
N LEU A 73 6.88 8.54 11.57
CA LEU A 73 6.98 9.87 10.98
C LEU A 73 5.59 10.44 10.60
N HIS A 74 4.65 9.54 10.28
CA HIS A 74 3.30 9.90 9.87
C HIS A 74 2.27 9.77 10.98
N GLU A 75 2.69 9.53 12.23
CA GLU A 75 1.79 9.44 13.37
C GLU A 75 1.06 10.78 13.59
N ARG A 76 -0.24 10.70 13.80
CA ARG A 76 -1.11 11.83 14.10
C ARG A 76 -2.01 11.48 15.28
N SER A 77 -2.48 12.50 15.99
CA SER A 77 -3.45 12.32 17.06
C SER A 77 -4.69 11.57 16.56
N PRO A 78 -5.27 10.63 17.32
CA PRO A 78 -6.55 10.02 16.96
C PRO A 78 -7.69 11.06 16.86
N THR A 79 -7.52 12.23 17.48
CA THR A 79 -8.47 13.36 17.39
C THR A 79 -8.01 14.45 16.42
N TRP A 80 -7.09 14.13 15.49
CA TRP A 80 -6.51 15.10 14.56
C TRP A 80 -7.54 15.95 13.81
N MET A 81 -8.63 15.33 13.32
CA MET A 81 -9.70 16.07 12.62
C MET A 81 -10.42 17.12 13.48
N ALA A 82 -10.46 16.94 14.81
CA ALA A 82 -11.06 17.91 15.71
C ALA A 82 -10.08 19.01 16.14
N GLN A 83 -8.77 18.76 16.02
CA GLN A 83 -7.71 19.70 16.39
C GLN A 83 -7.34 20.66 15.24
N VAL A 84 -7.78 20.35 14.02
CA VAL A 84 -7.48 21.10 12.80
C VAL A 84 -8.73 21.84 12.33
N PRO A 85 -8.61 23.04 11.75
CA PRO A 85 -9.75 23.74 11.17
C PRO A 85 -10.48 22.90 10.12
N GLN A 86 -11.80 23.10 10.05
CA GLN A 86 -12.63 22.41 9.08
C GLN A 86 -12.17 22.67 7.65
N THR A 87 -12.28 21.64 6.82
CA THR A 87 -11.91 21.71 5.41
C THR A 87 -13.08 21.34 4.52
N ARG A 88 -13.02 21.74 3.25
CA ARG A 88 -14.00 21.27 2.25
C ARG A 88 -14.00 19.74 2.06
N TYR A 89 -12.96 19.05 2.54
CA TYR A 89 -12.85 17.59 2.45
C TYR A 89 -13.58 16.88 3.58
N ASP A 90 -14.05 17.59 4.62
CA ASP A 90 -14.76 16.99 5.76
C ASP A 90 -16.10 16.36 5.32
N GLN A 91 -16.70 16.88 4.23
CA GLN A 91 -17.90 16.30 3.61
C GLN A 91 -17.65 14.94 2.94
N LEU A 92 -16.38 14.58 2.73
CA LEU A 92 -15.96 13.29 2.17
C LEU A 92 -15.52 12.30 3.25
N TYR A 93 -15.80 12.59 4.52
CA TYR A 93 -15.45 11.71 5.63
C TYR A 93 -16.04 10.31 5.44
N ALA A 94 -15.21 9.28 5.69
CA ALA A 94 -15.55 7.87 5.55
C ALA A 94 -15.99 7.40 4.14
N ILE A 95 -15.78 8.20 3.09
CA ILE A 95 -15.97 7.78 1.70
C ILE A 95 -14.65 7.20 1.17
N THR A 96 -14.64 5.92 0.82
CA THR A 96 -13.42 5.21 0.36
C THR A 96 -12.94 5.67 -1.02
N HIS A 97 -13.86 5.95 -1.94
CA HIS A 97 -13.57 6.37 -3.32
C HIS A 97 -14.37 7.64 -3.66
N PRO A 98 -14.00 8.80 -3.09
CA PRO A 98 -14.75 10.03 -3.32
C PRO A 98 -14.53 10.54 -4.74
N ASP A 99 -15.60 11.06 -5.35
CA ASP A 99 -15.50 11.78 -6.62
C ASP A 99 -14.96 13.20 -6.37
N VAL A 100 -13.64 13.31 -6.27
CA VAL A 100 -12.94 14.59 -6.05
C VAL A 100 -13.08 15.52 -7.25
N ALA A 101 -13.30 14.98 -8.45
CA ALA A 101 -13.51 15.78 -9.66
C ALA A 101 -14.80 16.61 -9.56
N ARG A 102 -15.82 16.09 -8.88
CA ARG A 102 -17.10 16.78 -8.66
C ARG A 102 -17.02 17.99 -7.74
N ILE A 103 -16.22 17.93 -6.67
CA ILE A 103 -16.02 19.05 -5.73
C ILE A 103 -14.83 19.95 -6.11
N GLY A 104 -14.06 19.55 -7.11
CA GLY A 104 -12.87 20.25 -7.57
C GLY A 104 -13.21 21.52 -8.36
N ILE A 105 -12.38 22.56 -8.20
CA ILE A 105 -12.60 23.86 -8.84
C ILE A 105 -12.50 23.81 -10.37
N ARG A 106 -11.74 22.86 -10.93
CA ARG A 106 -11.44 22.80 -12.37
C ARG A 106 -12.67 22.65 -13.24
N ARG A 107 -13.68 21.88 -12.82
CA ARG A 107 -14.94 21.73 -13.55
C ARG A 107 -15.67 23.05 -13.76
N HIS A 108 -15.49 24.01 -12.86
CA HIS A 108 -16.13 25.31 -12.90
C HIS A 108 -15.27 26.39 -13.56
N LEU A 109 -13.95 26.16 -13.65
CA LEU A 109 -12.98 27.12 -14.20
C LEU A 109 -12.64 26.84 -15.67
N ASP A 110 -12.54 25.57 -16.04
CA ASP A 110 -12.17 25.15 -17.39
C ASP A 110 -13.39 25.31 -18.31
N ALA A 111 -13.26 26.06 -19.41
CA ALA A 111 -14.34 26.23 -20.40
C ALA A 111 -14.70 24.90 -21.08
N GLU A 112 -13.69 24.06 -21.33
CA GLU A 112 -13.84 22.68 -21.80
C GLU A 112 -13.25 21.73 -20.76
N TYR A 113 -14.10 21.29 -19.82
CA TYR A 113 -13.69 20.34 -18.80
C TYR A 113 -13.76 18.90 -19.33
N VAL A 114 -12.60 18.27 -19.53
CA VAL A 114 -12.51 16.83 -19.85
C VAL A 114 -12.09 16.05 -18.61
N ASN A 115 -12.99 15.19 -18.14
CA ASN A 115 -12.71 14.28 -17.04
C ASN A 115 -11.92 13.05 -17.52
N ARG A 116 -10.69 12.89 -17.03
CA ARG A 116 -9.77 11.82 -17.47
C ARG A 116 -10.29 10.42 -17.16
N THR A 117 -11.01 10.25 -16.06
CA THR A 117 -11.56 8.93 -15.67
C THR A 117 -12.70 8.50 -16.58
N GLU A 118 -13.52 9.44 -17.04
CA GLU A 118 -14.62 9.17 -17.99
C GLU A 118 -14.10 8.76 -19.37
N VAL A 119 -12.99 9.35 -19.83
CA VAL A 119 -12.36 8.97 -21.10
C VAL A 119 -11.92 7.51 -21.07
N ILE A 120 -11.19 7.12 -20.02
CA ILE A 120 -10.73 5.73 -19.83
C ILE A 120 -11.94 4.78 -19.76
N ALA A 121 -12.98 5.13 -19.01
CA ALA A 121 -14.18 4.30 -18.91
C ALA A 121 -14.91 4.12 -20.25
N ARG A 122 -14.92 5.14 -21.12
CA ARG A 122 -15.48 5.05 -22.49
C ARG A 122 -14.63 4.15 -23.38
N ASP A 123 -13.31 4.26 -23.31
CA ASP A 123 -12.40 3.41 -24.08
C ASP A 123 -12.52 1.94 -23.65
N GLU A 124 -12.61 1.67 -22.35
CA GLU A 124 -12.90 0.33 -21.83
C GLU A 124 -14.24 -0.20 -22.34
N ALA A 125 -15.29 0.63 -22.35
CA ALA A 125 -16.59 0.23 -22.88
C ALA A 125 -16.53 -0.10 -24.38
N LEU A 126 -15.72 0.63 -25.15
CA LEU A 126 -15.49 0.36 -26.57
C LEU A 126 -14.77 -0.98 -26.77
N VAL A 127 -13.74 -1.25 -25.96
CA VAL A 127 -13.04 -2.55 -25.99
C VAL A 127 -13.99 -3.69 -25.62
N ARG A 128 -14.86 -3.51 -24.61
CA ARG A 128 -15.87 -4.52 -24.28
C ARG A 128 -16.82 -4.81 -25.45
N LYS A 129 -17.17 -3.79 -26.22
CA LYS A 129 -18.01 -3.93 -27.42
C LYS A 129 -17.36 -4.78 -28.52
N SER A 130 -16.03 -4.77 -28.65
CA SER A 130 -15.34 -5.59 -29.64
C SER A 130 -15.39 -7.09 -29.30
N VAL A 131 -15.39 -7.41 -28.00
CA VAL A 131 -15.45 -8.80 -27.49
C VAL A 131 -16.89 -9.31 -27.39
N SER A 132 -17.88 -8.42 -27.23
CA SER A 132 -19.31 -8.79 -27.10
C SER A 132 -19.97 -9.19 -28.44
N GLY A 133 -19.21 -9.31 -29.52
CA GLY A 133 -19.72 -9.64 -30.85
C GLY A 133 -20.27 -11.08 -30.91
N GLY A 134 -21.58 -11.21 -31.15
CA GLY A 134 -22.19 -12.50 -31.46
C GLY A 134 -21.72 -13.04 -32.82
N ARG A 135 -21.58 -14.36 -32.94
CA ARG A 135 -21.29 -15.00 -34.23
C ARG A 135 -22.58 -15.13 -35.03
N ARG A 136 -22.61 -14.56 -36.24
CA ARG A 136 -23.69 -14.88 -37.20
C ARG A 136 -23.67 -16.36 -37.55
N LEU A 137 -24.85 -16.98 -37.66
CA LEU A 137 -24.99 -18.35 -38.15
C LEU A 137 -24.37 -18.41 -39.56
N ARG A 138 -23.50 -19.40 -39.80
CA ARG A 138 -22.88 -19.62 -41.10
C ARG A 138 -23.57 -20.80 -41.76
N HIS A 139 -24.02 -20.62 -43.00
CA HIS A 139 -24.53 -21.72 -43.82
C HIS A 139 -23.36 -22.47 -44.44
N ARG A 140 -23.25 -23.76 -44.14
CA ARG A 140 -22.28 -24.63 -44.82
C ARG A 140 -22.84 -25.02 -46.18
N VAL A 141 -21.96 -24.98 -47.18
CA VAL A 141 -22.26 -25.50 -48.51
C VAL A 141 -21.67 -26.90 -48.60
N GLU A 142 -22.37 -27.82 -49.26
CA GLU A 142 -21.90 -29.19 -49.45
C GLU A 142 -20.64 -29.23 -50.32
N ASN A 143 -19.65 -30.04 -49.92
CA ASN A 143 -18.43 -30.25 -50.70
C ASN A 143 -18.69 -31.27 -51.81
N ALA A 144 -18.41 -30.90 -53.06
CA ALA A 144 -18.39 -31.82 -54.18
C ALA A 144 -16.94 -32.05 -54.66
N PRO A 145 -16.54 -33.28 -55.02
CA PRO A 145 -15.17 -33.59 -55.45
C PRO A 145 -14.76 -32.87 -56.74
N THR A 146 -15.73 -32.43 -57.54
CA THR A 146 -15.51 -31.98 -58.93
C THR A 146 -15.90 -30.53 -59.18
N HIS A 147 -16.62 -29.86 -58.29
CA HIS A 147 -17.08 -28.49 -58.48
C HIS A 147 -17.43 -27.80 -57.16
N ARG A 148 -17.67 -26.48 -57.20
CA ARG A 148 -18.20 -25.71 -56.08
C ARG A 148 -19.70 -25.49 -56.29
N LYS A 149 -20.50 -25.69 -55.24
CA LYS A 149 -21.92 -25.32 -55.27
C LYS A 149 -22.07 -23.85 -54.93
N GLU A 150 -22.77 -23.10 -55.77
CA GLU A 150 -23.04 -21.68 -55.52
C GLU A 150 -24.35 -21.53 -54.73
N GLY A 151 -24.31 -20.76 -53.64
CA GLY A 151 -25.49 -20.43 -52.85
C GLY A 151 -26.13 -19.15 -53.37
N SER A 152 -27.44 -19.16 -53.58
CA SER A 152 -28.23 -17.96 -53.89
C SER A 152 -29.21 -17.66 -52.75
N LEU A 153 -29.49 -16.37 -52.54
CA LEU A 153 -30.55 -15.96 -51.62
C LEU A 153 -31.90 -16.24 -52.30
N LEU A 154 -32.57 -17.31 -51.88
CA LEU A 154 -33.95 -17.58 -52.30
C LEU A 154 -34.88 -16.58 -51.58
N ARG A 155 -35.51 -15.68 -52.33
CA ARG A 155 -36.61 -14.84 -51.83
C ARG A 155 -37.88 -15.69 -51.74
N ASN A 156 -38.14 -16.30 -50.60
CA ASN A 156 -39.49 -16.78 -50.25
C ASN A 156 -39.88 -16.01 -48.96
N ALA A 157 -40.77 -15.02 -48.99
CA ALA A 157 -42.23 -15.11 -49.12
C ALA A 157 -42.86 -15.94 -47.98
N LYS A 158 -43.28 -15.22 -46.92
CA LYS A 158 -44.05 -15.62 -45.74
C LYS A 158 -43.46 -16.72 -44.85
#